data_AF-A0A2A3MFQ0-F1
#
_entry.id   AF-A0A2A3MFQ0-F1
#
_cell.length_a   1.000
_cell.length_b   1.000
_cell.length_c   1.000
_cell.angle_alpha   90.00
_cell.angle_beta   90.00
_cell.angle_gamma   90.00
#
_symmetry.space_group_name_H-M   'P 1'
#
loop_
_entity.id
_entity.type
_entity.pdbx_description
1 polymer ?
#
loop_
_entity_poly.entity_id
_entity_poly.type
_entity_poly.pdbx_seq_one_letter_code
_entity_poly.pdbx_strand_id
1 'polypeptide(L)'
;MKEEMNTQKRQPQWKRILQLLGLMGAAAAGTPAQSADGHTAEEMSRQWDAYARFAGTILQDYLDEDTEAGARFHEFLQDKDLLLGQDSEPLLLSVWLDDKGNVVRLRVEPALNNAQADSDIKQILMTKPIPVMPPEGMPMPLLVSLQLLPKVM
;
A
#
# COMPACT_ATOMS: atom_id res chain seq x y z
N MET A 1 4.05 -47.32 2.94
CA MET A 1 3.40 -47.27 4.26
C MET A 1 3.80 -45.94 4.90
N LYS A 2 2.89 -44.96 4.83
CA LYS A 2 2.86 -43.66 5.54
C LYS A 2 3.98 -42.64 5.24
N GLU A 3 3.81 -41.90 4.14
CA GLU A 3 4.27 -40.51 4.05
C GLU A 3 3.33 -39.65 4.90
N GLU A 4 3.77 -39.25 6.09
CA GLU A 4 3.06 -38.28 6.90
C GLU A 4 3.33 -36.87 6.37
N MET A 5 2.29 -36.39 5.69
CA MET A 5 1.95 -35.01 5.40
C MET A 5 2.08 -34.15 6.68
N ASN A 6 3.09 -33.28 6.75
CA ASN A 6 3.16 -32.24 7.77
C ASN A 6 3.16 -30.86 7.10
N THR A 7 1.94 -30.37 6.84
CA THR A 7 1.62 -28.99 6.47
C THR A 7 1.85 -28.06 7.65
N GLN A 8 3.08 -27.54 7.78
CA GLN A 8 3.40 -26.54 8.79
C GLN A 8 3.18 -25.12 8.23
N LYS A 9 2.04 -24.53 8.62
CA LYS A 9 1.64 -23.14 8.38
C LYS A 9 2.76 -22.17 8.77
N ARG A 10 3.34 -21.47 7.79
CA ARG A 10 4.35 -20.42 8.00
C ARG A 10 3.67 -19.12 8.45
N GLN A 11 3.55 -18.96 9.76
CA GLN A 11 3.17 -17.70 10.40
C GLN A 11 4.43 -16.80 10.53
N PRO A 12 4.36 -15.50 10.14
CA PRO A 12 5.52 -14.63 10.05
C PRO A 12 6.10 -14.31 11.44
N GLN A 13 7.33 -14.76 11.68
CA GLN A 13 8.11 -14.70 12.92
C GLN A 13 8.65 -13.31 13.30
N TRP A 14 8.04 -12.20 12.81
CA TRP A 14 8.57 -10.85 13.07
C TRP A 14 8.30 -10.36 14.51
N LYS A 15 7.37 -10.99 15.25
CA LYS A 15 7.01 -10.55 16.61
C LYS A 15 7.90 -11.08 17.75
N ARG A 16 9.10 -11.61 17.49
CA ARG A 16 9.94 -12.22 18.55
C ARG A 16 11.36 -11.65 18.73
N ILE A 17 11.75 -10.58 18.04
CA ILE A 17 13.08 -9.95 18.21
C ILE A 17 13.01 -8.66 19.05
N LEU A 18 12.12 -8.59 20.05
CA LEU A 18 12.06 -7.45 20.97
C LEU A 18 11.79 -7.87 22.43
N GLN A 19 12.39 -8.97 22.87
CA GLN A 19 12.29 -9.42 24.26
C GLN A 19 13.62 -9.88 24.84
N LEU A 20 14.70 -9.13 24.64
CA LEU A 20 15.91 -9.25 25.47
C LEU A 20 16.59 -7.88 25.56
N LEU A 21 16.11 -7.03 26.47
CA LEU A 21 16.94 -6.09 27.26
C LEU A 21 16.02 -5.36 28.24
N GLY A 22 16.21 -5.57 29.55
CA GLY A 22 15.53 -4.75 30.56
C GLY A 22 15.24 -5.46 31.87
N LEU A 23 16.27 -5.98 32.55
CA LEU A 23 16.17 -6.34 33.96
C LEU A 23 17.38 -5.75 34.70
N MET A 24 17.33 -4.44 34.95
CA MET A 24 18.14 -3.78 35.98
C MET A 24 17.63 -2.34 36.21
N GLY A 25 17.26 -1.99 37.45
CA GLY A 25 17.14 -0.59 37.89
C GLY A 25 15.84 -0.24 38.64
N ALA A 26 15.89 -0.35 39.96
CA ALA A 26 14.89 0.23 40.86
C ALA A 26 15.16 1.73 41.12
N ALA A 27 14.08 2.44 41.48
CA ALA A 27 14.01 3.75 42.16
C ALA A 27 14.20 5.04 41.34
N ALA A 28 13.09 5.74 41.07
CA ALA A 28 12.82 7.10 41.55
C ALA A 28 11.42 7.54 41.09
N ALA A 29 10.64 8.11 42.01
CA ALA A 29 9.36 8.73 41.72
C ALA A 29 9.55 9.92 40.76
N GLY A 30 9.05 9.78 39.54
CA GLY A 30 8.84 10.87 38.61
C GLY A 30 7.37 10.87 38.23
N THR A 31 6.64 11.91 38.64
CA THR A 31 5.35 12.28 38.03
C THR A 31 5.44 12.17 36.52
N PRO A 32 4.53 11.48 35.82
CA PRO A 32 4.51 11.55 34.36
C PRO A 32 4.23 13.02 34.00
N ALA A 33 5.27 13.70 33.52
CA ALA A 33 5.09 14.93 32.78
C ALA A 33 4.25 14.54 31.56
N GLN A 34 2.98 14.93 31.62
CA GLN A 34 2.03 14.72 30.55
C GLN A 34 2.48 15.64 29.41
N SER A 35 3.26 15.09 28.49
CA SER A 35 3.79 15.82 27.34
C SER A 35 2.64 16.46 26.58
N ALA A 36 2.73 17.77 26.34
CA ALA A 36 1.76 18.56 25.59
C ALA A 36 1.75 18.26 24.07
N ASP A 37 2.39 17.16 23.65
CA ASP A 37 2.62 16.78 22.25
C ASP A 37 1.49 15.95 21.62
N GLY A 38 0.37 15.77 22.32
CA GLY A 38 -0.78 15.01 21.79
C GLY A 38 -1.44 15.69 20.58
N HIS A 39 -1.43 17.03 20.54
CA HIS A 39 -2.05 17.79 19.45
C HIS A 39 -1.30 17.65 18.12
N THR A 40 0.04 17.57 18.14
CA THR A 40 0.86 17.51 16.92
C THR A 40 0.81 16.13 16.26
N ALA A 41 0.80 15.05 17.05
CA ALA A 41 0.70 13.70 16.52
C ALA A 41 -0.66 13.42 15.84
N GLU A 42 -1.76 13.90 16.44
CA GLU A 42 -3.09 13.79 15.84
C GLU A 42 -3.24 14.63 14.57
N GLU A 43 -2.65 15.83 14.54
CA GLU A 43 -2.61 16.68 13.35
C GLU A 43 -1.83 16.04 12.20
N MET A 44 -0.65 15.48 12.48
CA MET A 44 0.15 14.74 11.51
C MET A 44 -0.62 13.54 10.95
N SER A 45 -1.25 12.73 11.81
CA SER A 45 -2.06 11.59 11.37
C SER A 45 -3.18 12.02 10.43
N ARG A 46 -3.92 13.08 10.76
CA ARG A 46 -4.97 13.62 9.89
C ARG A 46 -4.42 14.11 8.56
N GLN A 47 -3.27 14.77 8.56
CA GLN A 47 -2.63 15.25 7.34
C GLN A 47 -2.17 14.09 6.45
N TRP A 48 -1.60 13.03 7.02
CA TRP A 48 -1.20 11.83 6.30
C TRP A 48 -2.41 11.09 5.72
N ASP A 49 -3.50 10.96 6.48
CA ASP A 49 -4.75 10.35 6.00
C ASP A 49 -5.38 11.16 4.85
N ALA A 50 -5.36 12.49 4.94
CA ALA A 50 -5.83 13.36 3.88
C ALA A 50 -4.99 13.20 2.61
N TYR A 51 -3.66 13.17 2.76
CA TYR A 51 -2.75 12.95 1.64
C TYR A 51 -2.93 11.56 1.01
N ALA A 52 -3.12 10.51 1.82
CA ALA A 52 -3.35 9.15 1.33
C ALA A 52 -4.58 9.05 0.42
N ARG A 53 -5.69 9.69 0.83
CA ARG A 53 -6.92 9.76 0.02
C ARG A 53 -6.69 10.53 -1.27
N PHE A 54 -6.04 11.70 -1.18
CA PHE A 54 -5.69 12.51 -2.35
C PHE A 54 -4.83 11.74 -3.36
N ALA A 55 -3.74 11.12 -2.89
CA ALA A 55 -2.86 10.30 -3.70
C ALA A 55 -3.63 9.14 -4.36
N GLY A 56 -4.53 8.48 -3.62
CA GLY A 56 -5.42 7.44 -4.16
C GLY A 56 -6.29 7.96 -5.32
N THR A 57 -6.89 9.15 -5.19
CA THR A 57 -7.68 9.77 -6.27
C THR A 57 -6.83 10.07 -7.50
N ILE A 58 -5.60 10.59 -7.32
CA ILE A 58 -4.70 10.88 -8.43
C ILE A 58 -4.25 9.60 -9.15
N LEU A 59 -3.90 8.55 -8.39
CA LEU A 59 -3.50 7.28 -8.97
C LEU A 59 -4.66 6.57 -9.69
N GLN A 60 -5.90 6.73 -9.20
CA GLN A 60 -7.10 6.29 -9.88
C GLN A 60 -7.27 7.02 -11.22
N ASP A 61 -7.14 8.35 -11.22
CA ASP A 61 -7.23 9.17 -12.44
C ASP A 61 -6.22 8.70 -13.49
N TYR A 62 -4.98 8.41 -13.08
CA TYR A 62 -3.96 7.86 -14.00
C TYR A 62 -4.35 6.50 -14.59
N LEU A 63 -5.02 5.62 -13.83
CA LEU A 63 -5.54 4.34 -14.36
C LEU A 63 -6.70 4.55 -15.34
N ASP A 64 -7.48 5.61 -15.18
CA ASP A 64 -8.66 5.88 -15.99
C ASP A 64 -8.34 6.68 -17.26
N GLU A 65 -7.14 7.25 -17.35
CA GLU A 65 -6.63 7.89 -18.57
C GLU A 65 -6.63 6.95 -19.78
N ASP A 66 -6.96 7.52 -20.95
CA ASP A 66 -7.01 6.78 -22.21
C ASP A 66 -5.62 6.56 -22.80
N THR A 67 -4.95 5.51 -22.33
CA THR A 67 -3.62 5.09 -22.79
C THR A 67 -3.61 3.63 -23.23
N GLU A 68 -2.70 3.24 -24.12
CA GLU A 68 -2.57 1.83 -24.54
C GLU A 68 -2.23 0.89 -23.38
N ALA A 69 -1.43 1.35 -22.41
CA ALA A 69 -1.14 0.57 -21.19
C ALA A 69 -2.39 0.44 -20.31
N GLY A 70 -3.15 1.53 -20.13
CA GLY A 70 -4.43 1.52 -19.42
C GLY A 70 -5.42 0.55 -20.05
N ALA A 71 -5.62 0.62 -21.37
CA ALA A 71 -6.53 -0.27 -22.09
C ALA A 71 -6.16 -1.76 -21.90
N ARG A 72 -4.89 -2.12 -22.08
CA ARG A 72 -4.41 -3.50 -21.86
C ARG A 72 -4.56 -3.96 -20.41
N PHE A 73 -4.36 -3.04 -19.46
CA PHE A 73 -4.54 -3.35 -18.05
C PHE A 73 -6.01 -3.59 -17.70
N HIS A 74 -6.93 -2.76 -18.20
CA HIS A 74 -8.38 -2.95 -18.02
C HIS A 74 -8.89 -4.24 -18.66
N GLU A 75 -8.39 -4.59 -19.86
CA GLU A 75 -8.69 -5.87 -20.52
C GLU A 75 -8.25 -7.07 -19.66
N PHE A 76 -7.02 -7.03 -19.12
CA PHE A 76 -6.55 -8.07 -18.21
C PHE A 76 -7.44 -8.24 -16.97
N LEU A 77 -7.92 -7.14 -16.39
CA LEU A 77 -8.80 -7.18 -15.23
C LEU A 77 -10.18 -7.77 -15.58
N GLN A 78 -10.72 -7.39 -16.74
CA GLN A 78 -11.97 -7.94 -17.24
C GLN A 78 -11.88 -9.46 -17.47
N ASP A 79 -10.81 -9.93 -18.09
CA ASP A 79 -10.56 -11.37 -18.28
C ASP A 79 -10.45 -12.11 -16.95
N LYS A 80 -9.76 -11.52 -15.98
CA LYS A 80 -9.62 -12.09 -14.64
C LYS A 80 -10.96 -12.20 -13.91
N ASP A 81 -11.80 -11.16 -13.97
CA ASP A 81 -13.12 -11.15 -13.34
C ASP A 81 -14.05 -12.20 -13.98
N LEU A 82 -14.03 -12.30 -15.32
CA LEU A 82 -14.75 -13.34 -16.07
C LEU A 82 -14.30 -14.77 -15.68
N LEU A 83 -12.99 -14.98 -15.50
CA LEU A 83 -12.43 -16.29 -15.13
C LEU A 83 -12.75 -16.69 -13.69
N LEU A 84 -12.76 -15.74 -12.76
CA LEU A 84 -12.96 -16.01 -11.33
C LEU A 84 -14.43 -15.88 -10.89
N GLY A 85 -15.31 -15.34 -11.76
CA GLY A 85 -16.70 -15.07 -11.43
C GLY A 85 -16.86 -14.17 -10.21
N GLN A 86 -15.88 -13.30 -9.96
CA GLN A 86 -15.89 -12.34 -8.86
C GLN A 86 -16.29 -10.97 -9.41
N ASP A 87 -17.07 -10.23 -8.62
CA ASP A 87 -17.23 -8.79 -8.86
C ASP A 87 -15.88 -8.10 -8.69
N SER A 88 -15.66 -7.00 -9.43
CA SER A 88 -14.37 -6.32 -9.49
C SER A 88 -13.89 -5.88 -8.10
N GLU A 89 -12.98 -6.67 -7.52
CA GLU A 89 -12.43 -6.41 -6.20
C GLU A 89 -11.44 -5.22 -6.27
N PRO A 90 -11.44 -4.31 -5.28
CA PRO A 90 -10.48 -3.22 -5.27
C PRO A 90 -9.04 -3.71 -5.31
N LEU A 91 -8.20 -3.07 -6.12
CA LEU A 91 -6.78 -3.37 -6.19
C LEU A 91 -6.04 -2.71 -5.03
N LEU A 92 -5.46 -3.51 -4.13
CA LEU A 92 -4.65 -2.99 -3.04
C LEU A 92 -3.19 -2.80 -3.51
N LEU A 93 -2.69 -1.57 -3.35
CA LEU A 93 -1.36 -1.16 -3.74
C LEU A 93 -0.58 -0.62 -2.55
N SER A 94 0.68 -1.04 -2.45
CA SER A 94 1.70 -0.36 -1.65
C SER A 94 2.55 0.52 -2.56
N VAL A 95 2.53 1.83 -2.29
CA VAL A 95 3.20 2.85 -3.10
C VAL A 95 4.30 3.49 -2.27
N TRP A 96 5.52 3.56 -2.80
CA TRP A 96 6.60 4.34 -2.20
C TRP A 96 6.81 5.58 -3.06
N LEU A 97 6.81 6.74 -2.40
CA LEU A 97 7.07 8.03 -3.02
C LEU A 97 8.44 8.55 -2.57
N ASP A 98 9.10 9.33 -3.43
CA ASP A 98 10.18 10.22 -3.00
C ASP A 98 9.63 11.54 -2.42
N ASP A 99 10.54 12.42 -1.99
CA ASP A 99 10.20 13.72 -1.43
C ASP A 99 9.50 14.68 -2.42
N LYS A 100 9.53 14.37 -3.72
CA LYS A 100 8.88 15.14 -4.79
C LYS A 100 7.56 14.55 -5.24
N GLY A 101 7.12 13.43 -4.66
CA GLY A 101 5.89 12.75 -5.05
C GLY A 101 6.03 11.83 -6.27
N ASN A 102 7.25 11.52 -6.73
CA ASN A 102 7.46 10.50 -7.75
C ASN A 102 7.25 9.11 -7.14
N VAL A 103 6.54 8.23 -7.84
CA VAL A 103 6.43 6.83 -7.44
C VAL A 103 7.74 6.11 -7.76
N VAL A 104 8.50 5.77 -6.72
CA VAL A 104 9.81 5.07 -6.85
C VAL A 104 9.69 3.55 -6.74
N ARG A 105 8.59 3.06 -6.17
CA ARG A 105 8.29 1.64 -6.09
C ARG A 105 6.79 1.43 -5.97
N LEU A 106 6.32 0.36 -6.60
CA LEU A 106 4.95 -0.12 -6.49
C LEU A 106 4.96 -1.61 -6.13
N ARG A 107 4.01 -2.03 -5.31
CA ARG A 107 3.67 -3.44 -5.10
C ARG A 107 2.16 -3.61 -5.11
N VAL A 108 1.70 -4.64 -5.82
CA VAL A 108 0.30 -5.05 -5.88
C VAL A 108 0.11 -6.26 -4.97
N GLU A 109 -0.95 -6.25 -4.16
CA GLU A 109 -1.30 -7.34 -3.23
C GLU A 109 -2.79 -7.71 -3.43
N PRO A 110 -3.14 -8.96 -3.78
CA PRO A 110 -2.25 -10.06 -4.15
C PRO A 110 -1.52 -9.78 -5.47
N ALA A 111 -0.39 -10.48 -5.70
CA ALA A 111 0.34 -10.36 -6.96
C ALA A 111 -0.55 -10.73 -8.15
N LEU A 112 -0.41 -9.98 -9.25
CA LEU A 112 -1.24 -10.16 -10.45
C LEU A 112 -0.96 -11.48 -11.19
N ASN A 113 0.21 -12.08 -10.98
CA ASN A 113 0.68 -13.28 -11.68
C ASN A 113 0.65 -13.14 -13.22
N ASN A 114 0.78 -11.91 -13.73
CA ASN A 114 0.83 -11.60 -15.15
C ASN A 114 1.88 -10.49 -15.37
N ALA A 115 2.97 -10.84 -16.06
CA ALA A 115 4.09 -9.92 -16.29
C ALA A 115 3.73 -8.69 -17.12
N GLN A 116 2.77 -8.83 -18.05
CA GLN A 116 2.30 -7.72 -18.87
C GLN A 116 1.49 -6.74 -18.01
N ALA A 117 0.54 -7.24 -17.22
CA ALA A 117 -0.24 -6.42 -16.30
C ALA A 117 0.64 -5.72 -15.25
N ASP A 118 1.64 -6.42 -14.71
CA ASP A 118 2.64 -5.84 -13.79
C ASP A 118 3.48 -4.74 -14.46
N SER A 119 3.75 -4.85 -15.76
CA SER A 119 4.47 -3.83 -16.53
C SER A 119 3.57 -2.63 -16.81
N ASP A 120 2.32 -2.87 -17.21
CA ASP A 120 1.37 -1.83 -17.57
C ASP A 120 1.01 -0.95 -16.38
N ILE A 121 0.73 -1.54 -15.21
CA ILE A 121 0.43 -0.75 -14.01
C ILE A 121 1.62 0.11 -13.58
N LYS A 122 2.86 -0.38 -13.74
CA LYS A 122 4.07 0.43 -13.46
C LYS A 122 4.23 1.55 -14.48
N GLN A 123 3.98 1.28 -15.75
CA GLN A 123 4.01 2.31 -16.79
C GLN A 123 2.97 3.39 -16.53
N ILE A 124 1.77 3.04 -16.07
CA ILE A 124 0.73 4.01 -15.76
C ILE A 124 1.10 4.83 -14.51
N LEU A 125 1.44 4.17 -13.41
CA LEU A 125 1.57 4.83 -12.10
C LEU A 125 2.94 5.43 -11.80
N MET A 126 4.00 5.01 -12.51
CA MET A 126 5.38 5.48 -12.25
C MET A 126 5.90 6.50 -13.27
N THR A 127 5.12 6.83 -14.31
CA THR A 127 5.55 7.80 -15.34
C THR A 127 5.26 9.25 -14.99
N LYS A 128 4.34 9.50 -14.05
CA LYS A 128 3.94 10.84 -13.64
C LYS A 128 4.04 11.00 -12.12
N PRO A 129 4.54 12.14 -11.63
CA PRO A 129 4.53 12.44 -10.20
C PRO A 129 3.13 12.78 -9.71
N ILE A 130 2.83 12.44 -8.46
CA ILE A 130 1.68 13.02 -7.76
C ILE A 130 1.95 14.53 -7.58
N PRO A 131 1.02 15.43 -7.92
CA PRO A 131 1.29 16.86 -8.06
C PRO A 131 1.46 17.62 -6.73
N VAL A 132 1.42 16.90 -5.60
CA VAL A 132 1.66 17.43 -4.26
C VAL A 132 2.70 16.55 -3.59
N MET A 133 3.68 17.16 -2.94
CA MET A 133 4.73 16.46 -2.20
C MET A 133 4.13 15.72 -0.98
N PRO A 134 4.67 14.55 -0.61
CA PRO A 134 4.25 13.89 0.62
C PRO A 134 4.54 14.78 1.85
N PRO A 135 3.64 14.83 2.84
CA PRO A 135 3.88 15.50 4.09
C PRO A 135 5.15 14.98 4.78
N GLU A 136 5.84 15.85 5.50
CA GLU A 136 7.04 15.48 6.24
C GLU A 136 6.76 14.35 7.24
N GLY A 137 7.70 13.41 7.34
CA GLY A 137 7.62 12.27 8.25
C GLY A 137 6.55 11.23 7.91
N MET A 138 5.85 11.38 6.77
CA MET A 138 4.81 10.44 6.37
C MET A 138 5.37 9.02 6.18
N PRO A 139 4.81 7.99 6.85
CA PRO A 139 5.29 6.63 6.73
C PRO A 139 5.03 6.04 5.34
N MET A 140 5.98 5.25 4.85
CA MET A 140 5.90 4.51 3.59
C MET A 140 5.96 2.99 3.87
N PRO A 141 5.32 2.14 3.06
CA PRO A 141 4.53 2.48 1.88
C PRO A 141 3.18 3.12 2.21
N LEU A 142 2.69 3.92 1.28
CA LEU A 142 1.29 4.32 1.26
C LEU A 142 0.43 3.15 0.76
N LEU A 143 -0.55 2.74 1.56
CA LEU A 143 -1.53 1.75 1.16
C LEU A 143 -2.72 2.46 0.52
N VAL A 144 -2.95 2.19 -0.76
CA VAL A 144 -4.11 2.71 -1.50
C VAL A 144 -4.93 1.55 -2.05
N SER A 145 -6.24 1.75 -2.07
CA SER A 145 -7.19 0.83 -2.68
C SER A 145 -7.78 1.54 -3.89
N LEU A 146 -7.50 0.99 -5.08
CA LEU A 146 -8.00 1.54 -6.34
C LEU A 146 -9.22 0.75 -6.79
N GLN A 147 -10.24 1.45 -7.25
CA GLN A 147 -11.45 0.83 -7.75
C GLN A 147 -11.26 0.54 -9.22
N LEU A 148 -11.45 -0.71 -9.59
CA LEU A 148 -11.36 -1.14 -10.97
C LEU A 148 -12.79 -1.16 -11.50
N LEU A 149 -13.24 -0.06 -12.08
CA LEU A 149 -14.53 -0.05 -12.75
C LEU A 149 -14.31 -0.59 -14.17
N PRO A 150 -15.05 -1.64 -14.59
CA PRO A 150 -14.97 -2.10 -15.96
C PRO A 150 -15.37 -0.95 -16.90
N LYS A 151 -14.46 -0.56 -17.78
CA LYS A 151 -14.73 0.46 -18.81
C LYS A 151 -15.64 -0.17 -19.86
N VAL A 152 -16.96 0.04 -19.73
CA VAL A 152 -17.92 -0.28 -20.78
C VAL A 152 -17.61 0.60 -21.99
N MET A 153 -17.03 -0.02 -23.02
CA MET A 153 -16.84 0.59 -24.35
C MET A 153 -18.15 0.60 -25.13
#